data_AF-A0A4Y3WEJ1-F1
#
_entry.id   AF-A0A4Y3WEJ1-F1
#
_cell.length_a   1.000
_cell.length_b   1.000
_cell.length_c   1.000
_cell.angle_alpha   90.00
_cell.angle_beta   90.00
_cell.angle_gamma   90.00
#
_symmetry.space_group_name_H-M   'P 1'
#
loop_
_entity.id
_entity.type
_entity.pdbx_description
1 polymer ?
#
loop_
_entity_poly.entity_id
_entity_poly.type
_entity_poly.pdbx_seq_one_letter_code
_entity_poly.pdbx_strand_id
1 'polypeptide(L)' 'MVVDGKLKANFADEEVAKAAGAELLVRFPILRVEVYNAETRVRTKVDAMR' A
#
# COMPACT_ATOMS: atom_id res chain seq x y z
N MET A 1 -14.74 4.75 -10.42
CA MET A 1 -14.29 3.73 -9.45
C MET A 1 -14.78 4.15 -8.08
N VAL A 2 -15.80 3.47 -7.55
CA VAL A 2 -16.33 3.72 -6.21
C VAL A 2 -15.36 3.05 -5.23
N VAL A 3 -14.86 3.81 -4.26
CA VAL A 3 -13.96 3.33 -3.22
C VAL A 3 -14.69 3.58 -1.92
N ASP A 4 -15.00 2.53 -1.15
CA ASP A 4 -15.72 2.66 0.13
C ASP A 4 -14.96 3.52 1.15
N GLY A 5 -13.65 3.59 1.01
CA GLY A 5 -12.80 4.47 1.80
C GLY A 5 -11.40 4.57 1.23
N LYS A 6 -10.68 5.63 1.62
CA LYS A 6 -9.24 5.77 1.34
C LYS A 6 -8.52 5.95 2.67
N LEU A 7 -7.70 4.97 3.02
CA LEU A 7 -6.74 5.09 4.11
C LEU A 7 -5.42 5.61 3.54
N LYS A 8 -4.78 6.56 4.23
CA LYS A 8 -3.44 7.04 3.89
C LYS A 8 -2.55 6.95 5.12
N ALA A 9 -1.37 6.40 4.94
CA ALA A 9 -0.30 6.42 5.92
C ALA A 9 0.95 6.98 5.23
N ASN A 10 1.73 7.77 5.97
CA ASN A 10 2.99 8.33 5.49
C ASN A 10 4.13 7.56 6.14
N PHE A 11 5.11 7.17 5.34
CA PHE A 11 6.33 6.51 5.79
C PHE A 11 7.53 7.27 5.19
N ALA A 12 8.63 7.32 5.93
CA ALA A 12 9.87 7.89 5.43
C ALA A 12 10.56 6.97 4.41
N ASP A 13 10.40 5.65 4.59
CA ASP A 13 11.06 4.63 3.78
C ASP A 13 10.06 3.81 2.96
N GLU A 14 10.39 3.57 1.69
CA GLU A 14 9.56 2.77 0.78
C GLU A 14 9.46 1.32 1.23
N GLU A 15 10.53 0.74 1.78
CA GLU A 15 10.52 -0.64 2.29
C GLU A 15 9.55 -0.82 3.46
N VAL A 16 9.53 0.14 4.39
CA VAL A 16 8.60 0.12 5.53
C VAL A 16 7.16 0.26 5.06
N ALA A 17 6.90 1.12 4.06
CA ALA A 17 5.59 1.26 3.46
C ALA A 17 5.11 -0.04 2.78
N LYS A 18 6.00 -0.73 2.07
CA LYS A 18 5.70 -2.02 1.44
C LYS A 18 5.45 -3.12 2.48
N ALA A 19 6.28 -3.20 3.53
CA ALA A 19 6.10 -4.18 4.60
C ALA A 19 4.76 -4.00 5.32
N ALA A 20 4.43 -2.77 5.73
CA ALA A 20 3.14 -2.45 6.33
C ALA A 20 1.97 -2.77 5.38
N GLY A 21 2.13 -2.49 4.09
CA GLY A 21 1.15 -2.83 3.07
C GLY A 21 0.93 -4.34 2.90
N ALA A 22 2.01 -5.12 2.98
CA ALA A 22 1.96 -6.57 2.91
C ALA A 22 1.27 -7.17 4.14
N GLU A 23 1.56 -6.67 5.34
CA GLU A 23 0.84 -7.08 6.57
C GLU A 23 -0.66 -6.77 6.49
N LEU A 24 -1.03 -5.60 5.95
CA LEU A 24 -2.43 -5.25 5.73
C LEU A 24 -3.11 -6.20 4.75
N LEU A 25 -2.43 -6.58 3.67
CA LEU A 25 -2.96 -7.52 2.68
C LEU A 25 -3.12 -8.94 3.24
N VAL A 26 -2.18 -9.39 4.08
CA VAL A 26 -2.30 -10.69 4.77
C VAL A 26 -3.52 -10.71 5.68
N ARG A 27 -3.76 -9.63 6.43
CA ARG A 27 -4.92 -9.52 7.33
C ARG A 27 -6.23 -9.26 6.58
N PHE A 28 -6.18 -8.55 5.45
CA PHE A 28 -7.33 -8.16 4.65
C PHE A 28 -7.04 -8.34 3.15
N PRO A 29 -7.18 -9.56 2.61
CA PRO A 29 -6.82 -9.87 1.22
C PRO A 29 -7.65 -9.14 0.15
N ILE A 30 -8.80 -8.58 0.55
CA ILE A 30 -9.70 -7.81 -0.32
C ILE A 30 -9.25 -6.36 -0.53
N LEU A 31 -8.33 -5.85 0.31
CA LEU A 31 -7.86 -4.47 0.19
C LEU A 31 -6.94 -4.31 -1.02
N ARG A 32 -7.05 -3.16 -1.71
CA ARG A 32 -6.04 -2.73 -2.68
C ARG A 32 -5.07 -1.79 -1.97
N VAL A 33 -3.82 -2.22 -1.82
CA VAL A 33 -2.74 -1.41 -1.22
C VAL A 33 -1.80 -0.91 -2.32
N GLU A 34 -1.58 0.41 -2.33
CA GLU A 34 -0.65 1.09 -3.24
C GLU A 34 0.29 1.97 -2.41
N VAL A 35 1.60 1.83 -2.64
CA VAL A 35 2.61 2.71 -2.07
C VAL A 35 2.86 3.83 -3.07
N TYR A 36 2.66 5.08 -2.64
CA TYR A 36 2.96 6.26 -3.44
C TYR A 36 4.33 6.81 -3.02
N ASN A 37 5.28 6.81 -3.95
CA ASN A 37 6.56 7.48 -3.76
C ASN A 37 6.42 8.94 -4.20
N ALA A 38 6.60 9.88 -3.27
CA ALA A 38 6.40 11.31 -3.54
C ALA A 38 7.52 11.92 -4.39
N GLU A 39 8.74 11.38 -4.32
CA GLU A 39 9.90 11.86 -5.07
C GLU A 39 9.79 11.49 -6.56
N THR A 40 9.46 10.23 -6.85
CA THR A 40 9.33 9.73 -8.21
C THR A 40 7.91 9.90 -8.77
N ARG A 41 6.94 10.20 -7.90
CA ARG A 41 5.48 10.26 -8.19
C ARG A 41 4.92 8.94 -8.72
N VAL A 42 5.62 7.84 -8.50
CA VAL A 42 5.21 6.50 -8.93
C VAL A 42 4.35 5.85 -7.85
N ARG A 43 3.33 5.11 -8.29
CA ARG A 43 2.55 4.23 -7.43
C ARG A 43 2.93 2.79 -7.69
N THR A 44 3.40 2.12 -6.65
CA THR A 44 3.74 0.71 -6.70
C THR A 44 2.65 -0.06 -5.98
N LYS A 45 2.04 -1.04 -6.66
CA LYS A 45 1.11 -1.95 -5.99
C LYS A 45 1.90 -2.88 -5.08
N VAL A 46 1.38 -3.07 -3.88
CA VAL A 46 1.88 -4.13 -3.01
C VAL A 46 1.08 -5.37 -3.35
N ASP A 47 1.78 -6.43 -3.77
CA ASP A 47 1.17 -7.74 -3.95
C ASP A 47 1.37 -8.54 -2.66
N ALA A 48 0.30 -9.19 -2.20
CA ALA A 48 0.42 -10.15 -1.10
C ALA A 48 1.22 -11.34 -1.65
N MET A 49 2.33 -11.68 -0.99
CA MET A 49 3.08 -12.89 -1.33
C MET A 49 2.16 -14.09 -1.06
N ARG A 50 1.70 -14.72 -2.15
CA ARG A 50 0.74 -15.82 -2.15
C ARG A 50 1.39 -17.13 -1.74
#